data_AF-A0A3L7JFL7-F1
#
_entry.id   AF-A0A3L7JFL7-F1
#
_cell.length_a   1.000
_cell.length_b   1.000
_cell.length_c   1.000
_cell.angle_alpha   90.00
_cell.angle_beta   90.00
_cell.angle_gamma   90.00
#
_symmetry.space_group_name_H-M   'P 1'
#
loop_
_entity.id
_entity.type
_entity.pdbx_description
1 polymer ?
#
loop_
_entity_poly.entity_id
_entity_poly.type
_entity_poly.pdbx_seq_one_letter_code
_entity_poly.pdbx_strand_id
1 'polypeptide(L)'
;MKSGPMHRYLFHALRPLLCLLILLSGLAAPALAQLPNMSGNPPSEQEETVTDAFGRTTPRGTVQGYLAAMAQNDPIQAGRFLQVEPGSARAETLAEQLRTVLDRSGRLAPVSEINNTNEGASGDGLEGDLDQVGIISSPDGDVPLLVRRIQQDGHAVWVVADETLKALPKLANQSVATLIERYTPSSLKGYELLGIPAGDWAAVPVLAFLTFLIGWCLAWALTAFAINTWLRRAPAETRDEARRVRVPLAFLFSNGLFRFACLGLGVSVIARQWTFQLYDIIAILSLVWIVFIVTSAVARRLLDTMTRREKTSAISGTKLITRLINAVALFIGLFQILDMLGFDVGTGLAALGIGGLALALGAQKTIENLVGSVMLVVDQPIRVGDLCQFEGVFGTVEDIGIRSTRVRTLEHTVVTIPNGAFSSMQIENFTRKERFLFHHQFGVRYETTAEEIERVRQALKAYLKEHPAIQDDDPAVRFLNFGADSLTMEIFVYIETRSIPKFFDYQTELLMGVMNTVQGEGVEFAFPSQTVYLSRDSRAPANFLGGKPESTARENKPPSA
;
A
#
# COMPACT_ATOMS: atom_id res chain seq x y z
N MET A 1 -5.22 17.91 -22.87
CA MET A 1 -4.54 18.85 -21.93
C MET A 1 -3.35 18.13 -21.30
N LYS A 2 -2.17 18.77 -21.32
CA LYS A 2 -0.93 18.27 -20.70
C LYS A 2 -1.22 17.91 -19.23
N SER A 3 -0.92 16.68 -18.83
CA SER A 3 -0.88 16.30 -17.42
C SER A 3 -0.02 17.33 -16.67
N GLY A 4 -0.61 17.94 -15.64
CA GLY A 4 0.06 19.02 -14.91
C GLY A 4 1.43 18.59 -14.38
N PRO A 5 2.40 19.51 -14.26
CA PRO A 5 3.77 19.19 -13.85
C PRO A 5 3.85 18.42 -12.51
N MET A 6 2.84 18.55 -11.65
CA MET A 6 2.81 18.01 -10.30
C MET A 6 2.88 16.47 -10.22
N HIS A 7 2.22 15.75 -11.13
CA HIS A 7 2.24 14.26 -11.12
C HIS A 7 3.62 13.71 -11.51
N ARG A 8 4.30 14.37 -12.47
CA ARG A 8 5.66 13.98 -12.87
C ARG A 8 6.67 14.22 -11.75
N TYR A 9 6.59 15.34 -11.03
CA TYR A 9 7.49 15.63 -9.91
C TYR A 9 7.30 14.69 -8.72
N LEU A 10 6.05 14.35 -8.37
CA LEU A 10 5.76 13.42 -7.27
C LEU A 10 6.31 12.02 -7.57
N PHE A 11 6.07 11.50 -8.79
CA PHE A 11 6.51 10.17 -9.19
C PHE A 11 8.05 10.07 -9.27
N HIS A 12 8.73 11.10 -9.78
CA HIS A 12 10.19 11.15 -9.79
C HIS A 12 10.81 11.32 -8.40
N ALA A 13 10.15 12.02 -7.48
CA ALA A 13 10.62 12.17 -6.09
C ALA A 13 10.47 10.88 -5.27
N LEU A 14 9.47 10.04 -5.59
CA LEU A 14 9.17 8.79 -4.87
C LEU A 14 9.92 7.54 -5.40
N ARG A 15 10.41 7.54 -6.65
CA ARG A 15 11.21 6.42 -7.21
C ARG A 15 12.37 5.93 -6.33
N PRO A 16 13.25 6.79 -5.78
CA PRO A 16 14.35 6.30 -4.94
C PRO A 16 13.85 5.64 -3.66
N LEU A 17 12.72 6.10 -3.12
CA LEU A 17 12.09 5.53 -1.94
C LEU A 17 11.49 4.14 -2.22
N LEU A 18 10.82 4.00 -3.37
CA LEU A 18 10.27 2.72 -3.82
C LEU A 18 11.40 1.70 -4.07
N CYS A 19 12.46 2.08 -4.78
CA CYS A 19 13.60 1.20 -5.01
C CYS A 19 14.25 0.74 -3.72
N LEU A 20 14.35 1.64 -2.72
CA LEU A 20 14.99 1.32 -1.46
C LEU A 20 14.11 0.45 -0.55
N LEU A 21 12.79 0.66 -0.57
CA LEU A 21 11.83 -0.25 0.07
C LEU A 21 11.83 -1.63 -0.57
N ILE A 22 11.91 -1.70 -1.91
CA ILE A 22 12.06 -2.98 -2.64
C ILE A 22 13.36 -3.69 -2.24
N LEU A 23 14.45 -2.93 -2.06
CA LEU A 23 15.74 -3.48 -1.65
C LEU A 23 15.72 -3.99 -0.20
N LEU A 24 15.04 -3.27 0.70
CA LEU A 24 14.74 -3.73 2.07
C LEU A 24 13.88 -4.99 2.10
N SER A 25 12.85 -5.08 1.24
CA SER A 25 12.00 -6.27 1.16
C SER A 25 12.71 -7.45 0.50
N GLY A 26 13.59 -7.21 -0.47
CA GLY A 26 14.40 -8.25 -1.10
C GLY A 26 15.37 -8.91 -0.11
N LEU A 27 15.91 -8.13 0.84
CA LEU A 27 16.72 -8.65 1.95
C LEU A 27 15.88 -9.41 2.99
N ALA A 28 14.56 -9.16 3.07
CA ALA A 28 13.62 -9.90 3.93
C ALA A 28 13.07 -11.19 3.28
N ALA A 29 13.37 -11.43 1.99
CA ALA A 29 12.89 -12.60 1.25
C ALA A 29 13.23 -13.97 1.90
N PRO A 30 14.44 -14.21 2.46
CA PRO A 30 14.71 -15.49 3.12
C PRO A 30 13.82 -15.75 4.34
N ALA A 31 13.51 -14.72 5.14
CA ALA A 31 12.59 -14.83 6.28
C ALA A 31 11.12 -15.06 5.83
N LEU A 32 10.72 -14.49 4.69
CA LEU A 32 9.39 -14.72 4.10
C LEU A 32 9.26 -16.11 3.46
N ALA A 33 10.35 -16.66 2.90
CA ALA A 33 10.38 -18.00 2.32
C ALA A 33 10.33 -19.12 3.39
N GLN A 34 10.68 -18.79 4.63
CA GLN A 34 10.61 -19.69 5.79
C GLN A 34 9.21 -19.71 6.46
N LEU A 35 8.24 -18.97 5.92
CA LEU A 35 6.87 -19.01 6.41
C LEU A 35 6.17 -20.31 5.98
N PRO A 36 5.42 -20.96 6.90
CA PRO A 36 4.54 -22.05 6.52
C PRO A 36 3.59 -21.61 5.41
N ASN A 37 3.41 -22.45 4.38
CA ASN A 37 2.47 -22.20 3.30
C ASN A 37 1.05 -22.02 3.90
N MET A 38 0.52 -20.80 3.91
CA MET A 38 -0.85 -20.52 4.38
C MET A 38 -1.95 -21.02 3.43
N SER A 39 -1.58 -21.73 2.35
CA SER A 39 -2.52 -22.42 1.48
C SER A 39 -3.01 -23.72 2.11
N GLY A 40 -4.03 -23.63 2.95
CA GLY A 40 -5.15 -24.58 2.90
C GLY A 40 -4.99 -25.99 3.48
N ASN A 41 -4.24 -26.18 4.57
CA ASN A 41 -4.52 -27.31 5.48
C ASN A 41 -4.81 -26.78 6.89
N PRO A 42 -5.77 -27.38 7.63
CA PRO A 42 -5.96 -27.07 9.04
C PRO A 42 -4.65 -27.33 9.79
N PRO A 43 -4.36 -26.61 10.88
CA PRO A 43 -3.12 -26.79 11.62
C PRO A 43 -3.05 -28.26 12.01
N SER A 44 -2.07 -28.99 11.46
CA SER A 44 -1.64 -30.27 12.00
C SER A 44 -1.40 -30.04 13.48
N GLU A 45 -1.92 -30.96 14.30
CA GLU A 45 -1.76 -30.96 15.75
C GLU A 45 -0.34 -30.50 16.10
N GLN A 46 -0.25 -29.45 16.91
CA GLN A 46 1.03 -29.01 17.47
C GLN A 46 1.60 -30.20 18.24
N GLU A 47 2.49 -30.97 17.62
CA GLU A 47 3.32 -31.93 18.32
C GLU A 47 4.03 -31.14 19.44
N GLU A 48 3.80 -31.56 20.68
CA GLU A 48 4.50 -31.02 21.84
C GLU A 48 5.99 -30.96 21.49
N THR A 49 6.59 -29.77 21.57
CA THR A 49 8.00 -29.58 21.27
C THR A 49 8.81 -30.38 22.28
N VAL A 50 9.18 -31.61 21.95
CA VAL A 50 10.23 -32.33 22.68
C VAL A 50 11.48 -31.48 22.51
N THR A 51 11.83 -30.73 23.55
CA THR A 51 13.00 -29.86 23.53
C THR A 51 14.23 -30.74 23.61
N ASP A 52 14.93 -30.92 22.50
CA ASP A 52 16.28 -31.49 22.52
C ASP A 52 17.18 -30.56 23.35
N ALA A 53 17.83 -31.12 24.37
CA ALA A 53 18.68 -30.35 25.29
C ALA A 53 19.88 -29.67 24.60
N PHE A 54 20.22 -30.11 23.38
CA PHE A 54 21.34 -29.62 22.58
C PHE A 54 20.91 -28.72 21.41
N GLY A 55 19.61 -28.44 21.26
CA GLY A 55 19.10 -27.53 20.22
C GLY A 55 19.14 -28.09 18.80
N ARG A 56 19.13 -29.42 18.62
CA ARG A 56 19.22 -30.10 17.31
C ARG A 56 17.86 -30.24 16.62
N THR A 57 16.85 -29.48 17.01
CA THR A 57 15.50 -29.55 16.43
C THR A 57 15.40 -28.92 15.04
N THR A 58 16.39 -28.11 14.65
CA THR A 58 16.43 -27.43 13.33
C THR A 58 17.84 -27.55 12.71
N PRO A 59 17.95 -27.47 11.37
CA PRO A 59 19.25 -27.39 10.68
C PRO A 59 20.13 -26.26 11.23
N ARG A 60 19.54 -25.06 11.42
CA ARG A 60 20.22 -23.88 11.98
C ARG A 60 20.71 -24.16 13.40
N GLY A 61 19.86 -24.72 14.26
CA GLY A 61 20.19 -25.05 15.65
C GLY A 61 21.32 -26.06 15.75
N THR A 62 21.34 -27.06 14.87
CA THR A 62 22.40 -28.09 14.81
C THR A 62 23.76 -27.50 14.48
N VAL A 63 23.83 -26.63 13.47
CA VAL A 63 25.08 -25.97 13.08
C VAL A 63 25.56 -25.03 14.20
N GLN A 64 24.65 -24.25 14.78
CA GLN A 64 24.99 -23.34 15.88
C GLN A 64 25.46 -24.10 17.13
N GLY A 65 24.79 -25.18 17.50
CA GLY A 65 25.15 -26.03 18.64
C GLY A 65 26.51 -26.69 18.45
N TYR A 66 26.79 -27.22 17.25
CA TYR A 66 28.11 -27.75 16.90
C TYR A 66 29.21 -26.68 17.03
N LEU A 67 29.00 -25.49 16.46
CA LEU A 67 29.97 -24.39 16.56
C LEU A 67 30.17 -23.91 17.99
N ALA A 68 29.10 -23.89 18.81
CA ALA A 68 29.18 -23.52 20.21
C ALA A 68 29.98 -24.54 21.04
N ALA A 69 29.79 -25.84 20.79
CA ALA A 69 30.58 -26.91 21.43
C ALA A 69 32.07 -26.79 21.06
N MET A 70 32.37 -26.48 19.79
CA MET A 70 33.74 -26.25 19.33
C MET A 70 34.36 -24.98 19.92
N ALA A 71 33.59 -23.91 20.10
CA ALA A 71 34.05 -22.68 20.77
C ALA A 71 34.38 -22.90 22.25
N GLN A 72 33.70 -23.86 22.90
CA GLN A 72 34.01 -24.31 24.27
C GLN A 72 35.17 -25.31 24.33
N ASN A 73 35.75 -25.67 23.18
CA ASN A 73 36.80 -26.68 23.05
C ASN A 73 36.40 -28.06 23.62
N ASP A 74 35.12 -28.43 23.45
CA ASP A 74 34.56 -29.70 23.92
C ASP A 74 34.24 -30.63 22.72
N PRO A 75 35.19 -31.53 22.34
CA PRO A 75 34.99 -32.45 21.22
C PRO A 75 33.94 -33.53 21.50
N ILE A 76 33.69 -33.84 22.78
CA ILE A 76 32.68 -34.83 23.19
C ILE A 76 31.28 -34.29 22.89
N GLN A 77 31.02 -33.04 23.25
CA GLN A 77 29.77 -32.37 22.93
C GLN A 77 29.58 -32.18 21.43
N ALA A 78 30.62 -31.76 20.71
CA ALA A 78 30.54 -31.58 19.26
C ALA A 78 30.27 -32.88 18.50
N GLY A 79 30.79 -34.01 18.98
CA GLY A 79 30.49 -35.34 18.44
C GLY A 79 29.00 -35.71 18.45
N ARG A 80 28.19 -35.12 19.35
CA ARG A 80 26.73 -35.36 19.44
C ARG A 80 25.92 -34.73 18.29
N PHE A 81 26.53 -33.85 17.52
CA PHE A 81 25.93 -33.23 16.33
C PHE A 81 26.27 -33.98 15.05
N LEU A 82 27.02 -35.09 15.13
CA LEU A 82 27.42 -35.90 13.97
C LEU A 82 26.58 -37.18 13.91
N GLN A 83 26.32 -37.69 12.71
CA GLN A 83 25.65 -38.98 12.50
C GLN A 83 26.57 -40.17 12.86
N VAL A 84 26.97 -40.27 14.13
CA VAL A 84 27.85 -41.29 14.72
C VAL A 84 27.37 -41.60 16.14
N GLU A 85 27.72 -42.77 16.68
CA GLU A 85 27.43 -43.13 18.07
C GLU A 85 28.00 -42.07 19.04
N PRO A 86 27.13 -41.40 19.84
CA PRO A 86 27.56 -40.34 20.75
C PRO A 86 28.58 -40.82 21.78
N GLY A 87 29.63 -40.03 22.02
CA GLY A 87 30.68 -40.36 23.00
C GLY A 87 31.67 -41.45 22.55
N SER A 88 31.61 -41.89 21.29
CA SER A 88 32.64 -42.76 20.72
C SER A 88 33.91 -41.98 20.38
N ALA A 89 35.09 -42.60 20.49
CA ALA A 89 36.37 -42.00 20.09
C ALA A 89 36.39 -41.56 18.61
N ARG A 90 35.60 -42.24 17.77
CA ARG A 90 35.40 -41.87 16.36
C ARG A 90 34.64 -40.55 16.23
N ALA A 91 33.62 -40.29 17.06
CA ALA A 91 32.87 -39.05 17.04
C ALA A 91 33.72 -37.84 17.43
N GLU A 92 34.58 -37.98 18.45
CA GLU A 92 35.54 -36.93 18.85
C GLU A 92 36.53 -36.61 17.72
N THR A 93 37.12 -37.65 17.13
CA THR A 93 38.08 -37.50 16.02
C THR A 93 37.43 -36.81 14.80
N LEU A 94 36.21 -37.20 14.45
CA LEU A 94 35.48 -36.60 13.33
C LEU A 94 35.06 -35.15 13.63
N ALA A 95 34.73 -34.82 14.88
CA ALA A 95 34.44 -33.44 15.28
C ALA A 95 35.67 -32.54 15.13
N GLU A 96 36.85 -32.99 15.57
CA GLU A 96 38.10 -32.25 15.39
C GLU A 96 38.49 -32.09 13.91
N GLN A 97 38.31 -33.15 13.12
CA GLN A 97 38.51 -33.09 11.66
C GLN A 97 37.55 -32.10 11.00
N LEU A 98 36.27 -32.12 11.38
CA LEU A 98 35.28 -31.19 10.86
C LEU A 98 35.63 -29.74 11.22
N ARG A 99 36.04 -29.45 12.47
CA ARG A 99 36.54 -28.12 12.87
C ARG A 99 37.71 -27.67 11.98
N THR A 100 38.71 -28.53 11.80
CA THR A 100 39.92 -28.23 11.02
C THR A 100 39.58 -27.92 9.56
N VAL A 101 38.70 -28.73 8.97
CA VAL A 101 38.24 -28.55 7.59
C VAL A 101 37.41 -27.27 7.46
N LEU A 102 36.51 -27.02 8.42
CA LEU A 102 35.69 -25.82 8.44
C LEU A 102 36.55 -24.56 8.54
N ASP A 103 37.50 -24.52 9.48
CA ASP A 103 38.41 -23.37 9.68
C ASP A 103 39.23 -23.03 8.45
N ARG A 104 39.65 -24.05 7.68
CA ARG A 104 40.53 -23.86 6.51
C ARG A 104 39.76 -23.60 5.22
N SER A 105 38.69 -24.35 4.96
CA SER A 105 38.00 -24.31 3.66
C SER A 105 36.47 -24.36 3.74
N GLY A 106 35.90 -24.33 4.95
CA GLY A 106 34.46 -24.23 5.15
C GLY A 106 33.90 -22.85 4.79
N ARG A 107 32.78 -22.85 4.07
CA ARG A 107 31.90 -21.72 3.78
C ARG A 107 30.50 -22.09 4.23
N LEU A 108 30.13 -21.69 5.44
CA LEU A 108 28.77 -21.87 5.93
C LEU A 108 27.83 -20.90 5.22
N ALA A 109 26.60 -21.34 4.98
CA ALA A 109 25.53 -20.44 4.55
C ALA A 109 25.28 -19.39 5.65
N PRO A 110 24.92 -18.14 5.30
CA PRO A 110 24.47 -17.14 6.26
C PRO A 110 23.39 -17.71 7.18
N VAL A 111 23.41 -17.35 8.46
CA VAL A 111 22.47 -17.89 9.45
C VAL A 111 21.01 -17.72 9.04
N SER A 112 20.67 -16.58 8.43
CA SER A 112 19.33 -16.29 7.91
C SER A 112 18.91 -17.21 6.75
N GLU A 113 19.87 -17.76 5.99
CA GLU A 113 19.61 -18.67 4.88
C GLU A 113 19.46 -20.12 5.33
N ILE A 114 20.09 -20.50 6.45
CA ILE A 114 19.92 -21.83 7.04
C ILE A 114 18.53 -21.93 7.66
N ASN A 115 17.79 -23.00 7.33
CA ASN A 115 16.42 -23.16 7.78
C ASN A 115 16.33 -23.34 9.32
N ASN A 116 15.36 -22.65 9.93
CA ASN A 116 15.06 -22.69 11.35
C ASN A 116 13.74 -23.40 11.71
N THR A 117 13.18 -24.18 10.78
CA THR A 117 12.03 -25.04 11.04
C THR A 117 12.49 -26.49 11.22
N ASN A 118 11.68 -27.31 11.90
CA ASN A 118 11.95 -28.75 12.07
C ASN A 118 11.85 -29.53 10.75
N GLU A 119 11.12 -28.99 9.77
CA GLU A 119 10.89 -29.63 8.47
C GLU A 119 12.10 -29.55 7.54
N GLY A 120 13.03 -28.60 7.75
CA GLY A 120 14.15 -28.38 6.84
C GLY A 120 13.77 -27.59 5.58
N ALA A 121 14.77 -27.19 4.78
CA ALA A 121 14.54 -26.46 3.53
C ALA A 121 13.65 -27.25 2.54
N SER A 122 12.58 -26.61 2.06
CA SER A 122 11.73 -27.17 1.00
C SER A 122 12.14 -26.57 -0.34
N GLY A 123 12.49 -27.41 -1.33
CA GLY A 123 12.72 -26.97 -2.72
C GLY A 123 14.18 -26.78 -3.15
N ASP A 124 15.14 -27.35 -2.41
CA ASP A 124 16.57 -27.41 -2.75
C ASP A 124 16.94 -28.60 -3.67
N GLY A 125 15.98 -29.49 -3.96
CA GLY A 125 16.17 -30.69 -4.77
C GLY A 125 16.83 -31.86 -4.02
N LEU A 126 16.97 -31.75 -2.70
CA LEU A 126 17.42 -32.82 -1.82
C LEU A 126 16.23 -33.64 -1.28
N GLU A 127 16.52 -34.80 -0.70
CA GLU A 127 15.50 -35.59 0.02
C GLU A 127 14.98 -34.78 1.22
N GLY A 128 13.70 -34.91 1.58
CA GLY A 128 13.07 -34.07 2.61
C GLY A 128 13.60 -34.26 4.04
N ASP A 129 14.57 -35.15 4.24
CA ASP A 129 15.33 -35.33 5.49
C ASP A 129 16.74 -34.75 5.41
N LEU A 130 17.16 -34.15 4.29
CA LEU A 130 18.48 -33.56 4.07
C LEU A 130 18.38 -32.05 3.86
N ASP A 131 19.32 -31.29 4.40
CA ASP A 131 19.42 -29.84 4.19
C ASP A 131 20.89 -29.45 3.99
N GLN A 132 21.15 -28.52 3.08
CA GLN A 132 22.49 -28.01 2.81
C GLN A 132 22.77 -26.74 3.61
N VAL A 133 23.70 -26.83 4.56
CA VAL A 133 24.04 -25.73 5.47
C VAL A 133 25.35 -25.03 5.12
N GLY A 134 26.05 -25.50 4.09
CA GLY A 134 27.27 -24.88 3.61
C GLY A 134 27.99 -25.70 2.54
N ILE A 135 29.21 -25.26 2.23
CA ILE A 135 30.10 -25.88 1.26
C ILE A 135 31.51 -25.92 1.85
N ILE A 136 32.23 -27.01 1.62
CA ILE A 136 33.64 -27.16 1.91
C ILE A 136 34.39 -27.16 0.59
N SER A 137 35.21 -26.14 0.36
CA SER A 137 35.99 -26.06 -0.87
C SER A 137 37.22 -26.97 -0.81
N SER A 138 37.43 -27.76 -1.86
CA SER A 138 38.59 -28.63 -2.03
C SER A 138 39.19 -28.45 -3.43
N PRO A 139 40.52 -28.65 -3.62
CA PRO A 139 41.13 -28.65 -4.95
C PRO A 139 40.48 -29.64 -5.94
N ASP A 140 39.92 -30.73 -5.42
CA ASP A 140 39.25 -31.79 -6.19
C ASP A 140 37.77 -31.47 -6.50
N GLY A 141 37.23 -30.36 -5.99
CA GLY A 141 35.82 -29.95 -6.14
C GLY A 141 35.16 -29.58 -4.80
N ASP A 142 34.11 -28.77 -4.87
CA ASP A 142 33.33 -28.34 -3.70
C ASP A 142 32.50 -29.53 -3.14
N VAL A 143 32.60 -29.78 -1.83
CA VAL A 143 31.84 -30.81 -1.12
C VAL A 143 30.74 -30.14 -0.30
N PRO A 144 29.45 -30.52 -0.47
CA PRO A 144 28.37 -29.93 0.31
C PRO A 144 28.46 -30.36 1.79
N LEU A 145 28.24 -29.40 2.69
CA LEU A 145 28.04 -29.66 4.11
C LEU A 145 26.54 -29.90 4.33
N LEU A 146 26.18 -31.16 4.56
CA LEU A 146 24.81 -31.60 4.67
C LEU A 146 24.48 -31.95 6.12
N VAL A 147 23.25 -31.63 6.53
CA VAL A 147 22.64 -32.15 7.76
C VAL A 147 21.46 -33.04 7.40
N ARG A 148 21.27 -34.12 8.16
CA ARG A 148 20.18 -35.07 7.99
C ARG A 148 19.32 -35.13 9.25
N ARG A 149 18.01 -35.22 9.07
CA ARG A 149 17.03 -35.47 10.13
C ARG A 149 16.96 -36.96 10.44
N ILE A 150 17.28 -37.33 11.67
CA ILE A 150 17.21 -38.70 12.19
C ILE A 150 16.26 -38.76 13.38
N GLN A 151 15.70 -39.94 13.66
CA GLN A 151 14.95 -40.20 14.89
C GLN A 151 15.93 -40.67 15.97
N GLN A 152 16.05 -39.92 17.05
CA GLN A 152 16.89 -40.25 18.20
C GLN A 152 16.06 -40.07 19.48
N ASP A 153 16.07 -41.06 20.39
CA ASP A 153 15.38 -40.97 21.69
C ASP A 153 13.90 -40.53 21.59
N GLY A 154 13.19 -41.01 20.55
CA GLY A 154 11.75 -40.77 20.35
C GLY A 154 11.38 -39.41 19.75
N HIS A 155 12.34 -38.60 19.30
CA HIS A 155 12.09 -37.32 18.63
C HIS A 155 13.05 -37.10 17.43
N ALA A 156 12.64 -36.25 16.50
CA ALA A 156 13.45 -35.91 15.32
C ALA A 156 14.55 -34.91 15.69
N VAL A 157 15.80 -35.25 15.35
CA VAL A 157 16.97 -34.38 15.50
C VAL A 157 17.74 -34.28 14.20
N TRP A 158 18.33 -33.12 13.95
CA TRP A 158 19.21 -32.87 12.83
C TRP A 158 20.67 -33.12 13.25
N VAL A 159 21.43 -33.80 12.41
CA VAL A 159 22.85 -34.12 12.62
C VAL A 159 23.62 -33.97 11.32
N VAL A 160 24.93 -33.72 11.37
CA VAL A 160 25.79 -33.70 10.18
C VAL A 160 25.76 -35.07 9.50
N ALA A 161 25.39 -35.07 8.22
CA ALA A 161 25.08 -36.26 7.47
C ALA A 161 26.33 -37.11 7.18
N ASP A 162 26.17 -38.43 7.15
CA ASP A 162 27.24 -39.41 6.91
C ASP A 162 27.96 -39.19 5.55
N GLU A 163 27.25 -38.63 4.55
CA GLU A 163 27.79 -38.21 3.26
C GLU A 163 28.94 -37.20 3.42
N THR A 164 28.76 -36.19 4.27
CA THR A 164 29.82 -35.21 4.56
C THR A 164 30.91 -35.85 5.44
N LEU A 165 30.54 -36.65 6.44
CA LEU A 165 31.49 -37.29 7.36
C LEU A 165 32.49 -38.21 6.65
N LYS A 166 32.05 -38.94 5.62
CA LYS A 166 32.92 -39.81 4.80
C LYS A 166 34.00 -39.04 4.03
N ALA A 167 33.74 -37.78 3.68
CA ALA A 167 34.69 -36.95 2.95
C ALA A 167 35.74 -36.29 3.87
N LEU A 168 35.46 -36.13 5.17
CA LEU A 168 36.30 -35.38 6.11
C LEU A 168 37.75 -35.87 6.23
N PRO A 169 38.05 -37.18 6.35
CA PRO A 169 39.44 -37.63 6.50
C PRO A 169 40.31 -37.26 5.30
N LYS A 170 39.74 -37.30 4.09
CA LYS A 170 40.44 -36.89 2.86
C LYS A 170 40.68 -35.37 2.85
N LEU A 171 39.66 -34.59 3.21
CA LEU A 171 39.70 -33.14 3.22
C LEU A 171 40.65 -32.57 4.28
N ALA A 172 40.67 -33.17 5.47
CA ALA A 172 41.57 -32.78 6.56
C ALA A 172 43.04 -32.90 6.14
N ASN A 173 43.42 -33.99 5.47
CA ASN A 173 44.79 -34.25 5.02
C ASN A 173 45.25 -33.36 3.86
N GLN A 174 44.33 -32.81 3.07
CA GLN A 174 44.65 -31.94 1.93
C GLN A 174 44.73 -30.45 2.29
N SER A 175 44.40 -30.10 3.54
CA SER A 175 44.21 -28.70 3.93
C SER A 175 45.54 -27.98 4.20
N VAL A 176 45.81 -26.91 3.43
CA VAL A 176 47.01 -26.07 3.54
C VAL A 176 46.86 -25.07 4.69
N ALA A 177 47.95 -24.75 5.39
CA ALA A 177 47.98 -23.72 6.43
C ALA A 177 47.44 -22.37 5.92
N THR A 178 46.64 -21.69 6.74
CA THR A 178 46.00 -20.42 6.34
C THR A 178 47.03 -19.29 6.26
N LEU A 179 46.71 -18.21 5.54
CA LEU A 179 47.60 -17.04 5.46
C LEU A 179 47.81 -16.43 6.85
N ILE A 180 46.78 -16.43 7.71
CA ILE A 180 46.90 -15.96 9.09
C ILE A 180 47.85 -16.85 9.89
N GLU A 181 47.73 -18.18 9.79
CA GLU A 181 48.63 -19.13 10.46
C GLU A 181 50.10 -18.96 10.02
N ARG A 182 50.31 -18.59 8.74
CA ARG A 182 51.64 -18.32 8.16
C ARG A 182 52.28 -17.04 8.69
N TYR A 183 51.51 -15.96 8.85
CA TYR A 183 52.03 -14.64 9.26
C TYR A 183 51.91 -14.35 10.77
N THR A 184 51.24 -15.21 11.54
CA THR A 184 51.13 -15.04 13.01
C THR A 184 52.49 -15.21 13.69
N PRO A 185 52.94 -14.25 14.51
CA PRO A 185 54.19 -14.36 15.29
C PRO A 185 54.19 -15.62 16.16
N SER A 186 55.34 -16.29 16.29
CA SER A 186 55.47 -17.51 17.10
C SER A 186 55.01 -17.35 18.55
N SER A 187 55.11 -16.14 19.12
CA SER A 187 54.64 -15.81 20.48
C SER A 187 53.12 -15.91 20.68
N LEU A 188 52.33 -15.84 19.61
CA LEU A 188 50.86 -15.93 19.64
C LEU A 188 50.34 -17.32 19.20
N LYS A 189 51.23 -18.19 18.70
CA LYS A 189 50.85 -19.56 18.31
C LYS A 189 50.61 -20.40 19.56
N GLY A 190 49.47 -21.09 19.60
CA GLY A 190 49.07 -21.97 20.71
C GLY A 190 48.25 -21.31 21.82
N TYR A 191 48.01 -19.99 21.75
CA TYR A 191 47.03 -19.32 22.61
C TYR A 191 45.67 -19.28 21.93
N GLU A 192 44.67 -19.88 22.55
CA GLU A 192 43.26 -19.80 22.13
C GLU A 192 42.45 -19.06 23.20
N LEU A 193 41.61 -18.13 22.76
CA LEU A 193 40.68 -17.40 23.62
C LEU A 193 39.27 -17.57 23.06
N LEU A 194 38.36 -18.16 23.84
CA LEU A 194 36.99 -18.52 23.42
C LEU A 194 36.96 -19.45 22.18
N GLY A 195 37.91 -20.37 22.08
CA GLY A 195 38.03 -21.30 20.95
C GLY A 195 38.52 -20.67 19.64
N ILE A 196 38.92 -19.39 19.68
CA ILE A 196 39.45 -18.64 18.54
C ILE A 196 40.98 -18.50 18.70
N PRO A 197 41.78 -18.81 17.67
CA PRO A 197 43.23 -18.58 17.70
C PRO A 197 43.57 -17.11 17.97
N ALA A 198 44.58 -16.84 18.80
CA ALA A 198 45.00 -15.46 19.11
C ALA A 198 45.43 -14.66 17.87
N GLY A 199 45.91 -15.33 16.81
CA GLY A 199 46.21 -14.72 15.52
C GLY A 199 44.96 -14.14 14.83
N ASP A 200 43.83 -14.83 14.92
CA ASP A 200 42.55 -14.37 14.34
C ASP A 200 42.01 -13.16 15.11
N TRP A 201 42.14 -13.14 16.44
CA TRP A 201 41.78 -12.00 17.29
C TRP A 201 42.57 -10.73 16.94
N ALA A 202 43.82 -10.86 16.50
CA ALA A 202 44.62 -9.73 16.01
C ALA A 202 44.27 -9.36 14.55
N ALA A 203 43.99 -10.36 13.70
CA ALA A 203 43.69 -10.15 12.29
C ALA A 203 42.33 -9.48 12.06
N VAL A 204 41.29 -9.90 12.78
CA VAL A 204 39.91 -9.43 12.59
C VAL A 204 39.77 -7.90 12.72
N PRO A 205 40.26 -7.22 13.78
CA PRO A 205 40.17 -5.77 13.90
C PRO A 205 40.95 -5.02 12.81
N VAL A 206 42.10 -5.55 12.40
CA VAL A 206 42.91 -4.97 11.32
C VAL A 206 42.17 -5.06 10.00
N LEU A 207 41.59 -6.23 9.69
CA LEU A 207 40.76 -6.42 8.51
C LEU A 207 39.51 -5.55 8.53
N ALA A 208 38.85 -5.42 9.69
CA ALA A 208 37.70 -4.55 9.86
C ALA A 208 38.05 -3.09 9.54
N PHE A 209 39.19 -2.60 10.05
CA PHE A 209 39.66 -1.24 9.77
C PHE A 209 40.01 -1.02 8.30
N LEU A 210 40.78 -1.94 7.70
CA LEU A 210 41.19 -1.84 6.29
C LEU A 210 40.00 -1.92 5.33
N THR A 211 39.09 -2.87 5.57
CA THR A 211 37.89 -3.03 4.73
C THR A 211 36.93 -1.86 4.89
N PHE A 212 36.82 -1.27 6.08
CA PHE A 212 36.07 -0.04 6.29
C PHE A 212 36.69 1.15 5.55
N LEU A 213 38.02 1.30 5.58
CA LEU A 213 38.71 2.38 4.86
C LEU A 213 38.51 2.27 3.34
N ILE A 214 38.62 1.06 2.79
CA ILE A 214 38.34 0.82 1.38
C ILE A 214 36.85 1.07 1.07
N GLY A 215 35.94 0.58 1.92
CA GLY A 215 34.50 0.84 1.79
C GLY A 215 34.16 2.33 1.84
N TRP A 216 34.84 3.10 2.69
CA TRP A 216 34.72 4.55 2.78
C TRP A 216 35.18 5.26 1.51
N CYS A 217 36.33 4.85 0.95
CA CYS A 217 36.82 5.36 -0.33
C CYS A 217 35.85 5.05 -1.48
N LEU A 218 35.30 3.84 -1.53
CA LEU A 218 34.29 3.44 -2.53
C LEU A 218 33.00 4.25 -2.39
N ALA A 219 32.48 4.40 -1.17
CA ALA A 219 31.29 5.21 -0.90
C ALA A 219 31.51 6.70 -1.25
N TRP A 220 32.70 7.23 -0.94
CA TRP A 220 33.07 8.59 -1.32
C TRP A 220 33.13 8.75 -2.85
N ALA A 221 33.79 7.83 -3.55
CA ALA A 221 33.90 7.85 -5.01
C ALA A 221 32.52 7.75 -5.68
N LEU A 222 31.67 6.81 -5.23
CA LEU A 222 30.32 6.62 -5.78
C LEU A 222 29.45 7.86 -5.58
N THR A 223 29.43 8.41 -4.35
CA THR A 223 28.62 9.60 -4.06
C THR A 223 29.18 10.84 -4.76
N ALA A 224 30.51 10.99 -4.87
CA ALA A 224 31.12 12.08 -5.64
C ALA A 224 30.78 11.98 -7.13
N PHE A 225 30.85 10.77 -7.71
CA PHE A 225 30.44 10.51 -9.09
C PHE A 225 28.97 10.83 -9.31
N ALA A 226 28.07 10.34 -8.46
CA ALA A 226 26.64 10.60 -8.55
C ALA A 226 26.33 12.11 -8.42
N ILE A 227 27.00 12.81 -7.50
CA ILE A 227 26.84 14.26 -7.33
C ILE A 227 27.33 15.01 -8.56
N ASN A 228 28.49 14.65 -9.11
CA ASN A 228 29.10 15.35 -10.24
C ASN A 228 28.36 15.11 -11.57
N THR A 229 27.72 13.95 -11.73
CA THR A 229 27.04 13.57 -12.96
C THR A 229 25.53 13.91 -12.90
N TRP A 230 24.83 13.50 -11.84
CA TRP A 230 23.36 13.53 -11.80
C TRP A 230 22.83 14.70 -10.95
N LEU A 231 23.50 15.02 -9.82
CA LEU A 231 23.07 16.11 -8.93
C LEU A 231 23.84 17.42 -9.15
N ARG A 232 24.56 17.57 -10.27
CA ARG A 232 25.35 18.78 -10.53
C ARG A 232 24.49 20.04 -10.59
N ARG A 233 23.27 19.91 -11.14
CA ARG A 233 22.26 20.98 -11.22
C ARG A 233 21.34 21.07 -10.00
N ALA A 234 21.49 20.18 -9.02
CA ALA A 234 20.62 20.16 -7.86
C ALA A 234 21.03 21.22 -6.81
N PRO A 235 20.11 21.65 -5.93
CA PRO A 235 20.39 22.59 -4.85
C PRO A 235 21.50 22.11 -3.92
N ALA A 236 22.18 23.04 -3.25
CA ALA A 236 23.27 22.73 -2.31
C ALA A 236 22.83 21.75 -1.21
N GLU A 237 21.65 21.98 -0.62
CA GLU A 237 21.07 21.12 0.43
C GLU A 237 20.92 19.67 0.00
N THR A 238 20.44 19.45 -1.23
CA THR A 238 20.31 18.12 -1.83
C THR A 238 21.66 17.42 -1.97
N ARG A 239 22.71 18.16 -2.34
CA ARG A 239 24.05 17.60 -2.45
C ARG A 239 24.62 17.26 -1.08
N ASP A 240 24.30 18.04 -0.04
CA ASP A 240 24.72 17.75 1.33
C ASP A 240 24.00 16.54 1.92
N GLU A 241 22.72 16.34 1.61
CA GLU A 241 22.00 15.10 1.98
C GLU A 241 22.58 13.87 1.28
N ALA A 242 22.93 13.98 0.00
CA ALA A 242 23.61 12.90 -0.73
C ALA A 242 24.98 12.55 -0.10
N ARG A 243 25.68 13.53 0.50
CA ARG A 243 26.93 13.28 1.24
C ARG A 243 26.71 12.53 2.55
N ARG A 244 25.56 12.70 3.22
CA ARG A 244 25.23 11.96 4.46
C ARG A 244 25.10 10.46 4.23
N VAL A 245 24.74 10.03 3.01
CA VAL A 245 24.63 8.61 2.63
C VAL A 245 26.00 7.90 2.62
N ARG A 246 27.13 8.63 2.58
CA ARG A 246 28.48 8.05 2.51
C ARG A 246 28.79 7.08 3.65
N VAL A 247 28.45 7.45 4.88
CA VAL A 247 28.78 6.65 6.07
C VAL A 247 28.03 5.31 6.06
N PRO A 248 26.70 5.25 5.96
CA PRO A 248 26.00 3.97 5.92
C PRO A 248 26.36 3.16 4.66
N LEU A 249 26.61 3.83 3.52
CA LEU A 249 27.07 3.13 2.32
C LEU A 249 28.46 2.51 2.48
N ALA A 250 29.35 3.16 3.23
CA ALA A 250 30.67 2.62 3.55
C ALA A 250 30.56 1.33 4.39
N PHE A 251 29.64 1.29 5.36
CA PHE A 251 29.36 0.06 6.12
C PHE A 251 28.83 -1.07 5.23
N LEU A 252 27.95 -0.76 4.27
CA LEU A 252 27.44 -1.76 3.31
C LEU A 252 28.57 -2.33 2.42
N PHE A 253 29.43 -1.47 1.86
CA PHE A 253 30.60 -1.93 1.10
C PHE A 253 31.59 -2.70 1.96
N SER A 254 31.80 -2.24 3.21
CA SER A 254 32.68 -2.91 4.16
C SER A 254 32.19 -4.30 4.51
N ASN A 255 30.88 -4.55 4.62
CA ASN A 255 30.35 -5.90 4.89
C ASN A 255 30.79 -6.90 3.80
N GLY A 256 30.55 -6.58 2.53
CA GLY A 256 30.93 -7.45 1.42
C GLY A 256 32.45 -7.66 1.32
N LEU A 257 33.22 -6.59 1.49
CA LEU A 257 34.69 -6.66 1.41
C LEU A 257 35.31 -7.41 2.60
N PHE A 258 34.76 -7.24 3.80
CA PHE A 258 35.20 -7.93 5.01
C PHE A 258 34.95 -9.44 4.90
N ARG A 259 33.78 -9.85 4.39
CA ARG A 259 33.47 -11.26 4.10
C ARG A 259 34.48 -11.87 3.13
N PHE A 260 34.72 -11.18 2.01
CA PHE A 260 35.70 -11.62 1.02
C PHE A 260 37.11 -11.75 1.62
N ALA A 261 37.55 -10.77 2.42
CA ALA A 261 38.86 -10.79 3.07
C ALA A 261 39.00 -11.92 4.09
N CYS A 262 37.99 -12.15 4.94
CA CYS A 262 38.03 -13.22 5.94
C CYS A 262 38.06 -14.61 5.31
N LEU A 263 37.32 -14.81 4.20
CA LEU A 263 37.37 -16.06 3.43
C LEU A 263 38.73 -16.24 2.75
N GLY A 264 39.30 -15.19 2.16
CA GLY A 264 40.58 -15.27 1.44
C GLY A 264 41.80 -15.45 2.34
N LEU A 265 41.75 -14.94 3.58
CA LEU A 265 42.87 -15.02 4.53
C LEU A 265 42.80 -16.23 5.47
N GLY A 266 41.68 -16.96 5.46
CA GLY A 266 41.47 -18.17 6.26
C GLY A 266 41.33 -17.87 7.75
N VAL A 267 40.49 -16.90 8.10
CA VAL A 267 40.03 -16.67 9.48
C VAL A 267 39.20 -17.89 9.92
N SER A 268 39.35 -18.36 11.16
CA SER A 268 38.58 -19.49 11.71
C SER A 268 37.06 -19.31 11.54
N VAL A 269 36.33 -20.41 11.42
CA VAL A 269 34.86 -20.38 11.24
C VAL A 269 34.17 -19.74 12.42
N ILE A 270 34.66 -19.98 13.63
CA ILE A 270 34.07 -19.42 14.84
C ILE A 270 34.18 -17.89 14.82
N ALA A 271 35.37 -17.34 14.52
CA ALA A 271 35.55 -15.90 14.41
C ALA A 271 34.75 -15.29 13.25
N ARG A 272 34.69 -15.98 12.09
CA ARG A 272 33.87 -15.56 10.94
C ARG A 272 32.40 -15.49 11.29
N GLN A 273 31.87 -16.48 11.99
CA GLN A 273 30.45 -16.54 12.34
C GLN A 273 30.02 -15.34 13.18
N TRP A 274 30.76 -15.04 14.25
CA TRP A 274 30.44 -13.92 15.14
C TRP A 274 30.61 -12.56 14.46
N THR A 275 31.68 -12.41 13.67
CA THR A 275 31.96 -11.15 12.99
C THR A 275 30.99 -10.89 11.84
N PHE A 276 30.66 -11.90 11.03
CA PHE A 276 29.65 -11.77 9.97
C PHE A 276 28.30 -11.43 10.57
N GLN A 277 27.94 -12.04 11.71
CA GLN A 277 26.70 -11.69 12.38
C GLN A 277 26.62 -10.21 12.78
N LEU A 278 27.68 -9.69 13.39
CA LEU A 278 27.79 -8.28 13.75
C LEU A 278 27.72 -7.37 12.51
N TYR A 279 28.41 -7.73 11.43
CA TYR A 279 28.43 -6.93 10.19
C TYR A 279 27.07 -6.90 9.48
N ASP A 280 26.28 -7.95 9.56
CA ASP A 280 24.93 -7.97 9.00
C ASP A 280 23.96 -7.10 9.80
N ILE A 281 24.05 -7.11 11.14
CA ILE A 281 23.31 -6.18 11.98
C ILE A 281 23.67 -4.73 11.61
N ILE A 282 24.97 -4.43 11.46
CA ILE A 282 25.45 -3.10 11.03
C ILE A 282 24.92 -2.76 9.62
N ALA A 283 24.88 -3.72 8.70
CA ALA A 283 24.36 -3.52 7.35
C ALA A 283 22.85 -3.22 7.36
N ILE A 284 22.06 -3.93 8.16
CA ILE A 284 20.62 -3.68 8.35
C ILE A 284 20.41 -2.27 8.93
N LEU A 285 21.12 -1.92 10.00
CA LEU A 285 21.04 -0.58 10.60
C LEU A 285 21.45 0.51 9.62
N SER A 286 22.48 0.26 8.80
CA SER A 286 22.94 1.18 7.75
C SER A 286 21.87 1.37 6.67
N LEU A 287 21.17 0.30 6.28
CA LEU A 287 20.09 0.37 5.31
C LEU A 287 18.89 1.16 5.85
N VAL A 288 18.48 0.92 7.10
CA VAL A 288 17.45 1.72 7.79
C VAL A 288 17.88 3.20 7.87
N TRP A 289 19.15 3.46 8.18
CA TRP A 289 19.68 4.82 8.20
C TRP A 289 19.58 5.50 6.82
N ILE A 290 19.87 4.79 5.73
CA ILE A 290 19.69 5.33 4.37
C ILE A 290 18.21 5.65 4.11
N VAL A 291 17.26 4.81 4.53
CA VAL A 291 15.81 5.13 4.44
C VAL A 291 15.54 6.47 5.10
N PHE A 292 16.01 6.67 6.32
CA PHE A 292 15.77 7.90 7.08
C PHE A 292 16.37 9.13 6.40
N ILE A 293 17.54 9.00 5.79
CA ILE A 293 18.17 10.08 5.02
C ILE A 293 17.33 10.40 3.78
N VAL A 294 16.94 9.38 3.01
CA VAL A 294 16.17 9.54 1.76
C VAL A 294 14.77 10.09 2.04
N THR A 295 14.07 9.59 3.06
CA THR A 295 12.73 10.06 3.43
C THR A 295 12.77 11.52 3.89
N SER A 296 13.79 11.89 4.69
CA SER A 296 13.98 13.26 5.13
C SER A 296 14.29 14.20 3.96
N ALA A 297 15.10 13.75 3.00
CA ALA A 297 15.44 14.49 1.79
C ALA A 297 14.23 14.75 0.90
N VAL A 298 13.42 13.71 0.68
CA VAL A 298 12.17 13.81 -0.10
C VAL A 298 11.18 14.72 0.61
N ALA A 299 11.03 14.58 1.94
CA ALA A 299 10.12 15.42 2.72
C ALA A 299 10.47 16.90 2.61
N ARG A 300 11.75 17.27 2.76
CA ARG A 300 12.20 18.67 2.62
C ARG A 300 11.90 19.24 1.24
N ARG A 301 12.23 18.52 0.17
CA ARG A 301 11.94 18.96 -1.21
C ARG A 301 10.44 19.18 -1.46
N LEU A 302 9.60 18.28 -0.94
CA LEU A 302 8.15 18.42 -1.05
C LEU A 302 7.66 19.64 -0.28
N LEU A 303 8.17 19.86 0.94
CA LEU A 303 7.84 21.00 1.78
C LEU A 303 8.23 22.34 1.14
N ASP A 304 9.46 22.47 0.61
CA ASP A 304 9.93 23.70 -0.05
C ASP A 304 9.11 24.08 -1.28
N THR A 305 8.59 23.07 -1.99
CA THR A 305 7.73 23.29 -3.16
C THR A 305 6.33 23.75 -2.73
N MET A 306 5.87 23.33 -1.55
CA MET A 306 4.51 23.54 -1.05
C MET A 306 4.36 24.79 -0.16
N THR A 307 5.40 25.21 0.57
CA THR A 307 5.41 26.46 1.36
C THR A 307 5.24 27.70 0.48
N ARG A 308 5.70 27.66 -0.78
CA ARG A 308 5.43 28.70 -1.79
C ARG A 308 3.95 28.82 -2.22
N ARG A 309 3.07 27.91 -1.81
CA ARG A 309 1.66 27.85 -2.22
C ARG A 309 0.65 27.93 -1.06
N GLU A 310 1.09 28.30 0.15
CA GLU A 310 0.24 28.47 1.35
C GLU A 310 -0.66 27.28 1.72
N LYS A 311 -0.28 26.04 1.36
CA LYS A 311 -1.06 24.85 1.71
C LYS A 311 -0.59 24.25 3.04
N THR A 312 -1.01 24.84 4.16
CA THR A 312 -0.68 24.38 5.53
C THR A 312 -1.01 22.89 5.76
N SER A 313 -2.10 22.39 5.17
CA SER A 313 -2.50 20.98 5.28
C SER A 313 -1.53 19.99 4.63
N ALA A 314 -0.76 20.42 3.62
CA ALA A 314 0.18 19.54 2.94
C ALA A 314 1.43 19.26 3.79
N ILE A 315 1.81 20.19 4.66
CA ILE A 315 2.98 20.10 5.54
C ILE A 315 2.82 18.97 6.57
N SER A 316 1.65 18.88 7.20
CA SER A 316 1.34 17.83 8.18
C SER A 316 1.25 16.45 7.54
N GLY A 317 0.67 16.37 6.33
CA GLY A 317 0.58 15.12 5.57
C GLY A 317 1.95 14.54 5.21
N THR A 318 2.88 15.37 4.72
CA THR A 318 4.25 14.91 4.40
C THR A 318 4.97 14.40 5.64
N LYS A 319 4.88 15.10 6.78
CA LYS A 319 5.49 14.65 8.04
C LYS A 319 4.93 13.31 8.52
N LEU A 320 3.61 13.10 8.40
CA LEU A 320 2.96 11.85 8.77
C LEU A 320 3.46 10.69 7.90
N ILE A 321 3.48 10.87 6.58
CA ILE A 321 3.95 9.85 5.63
C ILE A 321 5.42 9.50 5.88
N THR A 322 6.29 10.49 6.10
CA THR A 322 7.70 10.27 6.43
C THR A 322 7.88 9.47 7.72
N ARG A 323 7.10 9.79 8.78
CA ARG A 323 7.12 9.02 10.03
C ARG A 323 6.66 7.58 9.82
N LEU A 324 5.61 7.37 9.03
CA LEU A 324 5.09 6.04 8.74
C LEU A 324 6.11 5.18 7.99
N ILE A 325 6.74 5.72 6.94
CA ILE A 325 7.78 5.00 6.19
C ILE A 325 8.97 4.65 7.08
N ASN A 326 9.43 5.60 7.91
CA ASN A 326 10.52 5.37 8.84
C ASN A 326 10.17 4.33 9.90
N ALA A 327 8.93 4.32 10.40
CA ALA A 327 8.46 3.30 11.34
C ALA A 327 8.44 1.92 10.69
N VAL A 328 7.91 1.79 9.47
CA VAL A 328 7.88 0.53 8.72
C VAL A 328 9.30 0.02 8.47
N ALA A 329 10.23 0.87 8.03
CA ALA A 329 11.63 0.48 7.83
C ALA A 329 12.30 0.02 9.12
N LEU A 330 12.01 0.69 10.25
CA LEU A 330 12.51 0.29 11.57
C LEU A 330 11.95 -1.08 11.99
N PHE A 331 10.65 -1.32 11.79
CA PHE A 331 10.04 -2.62 12.09
C PHE A 331 10.65 -3.72 11.23
N ILE A 332 10.81 -3.51 9.92
CA ILE A 332 11.45 -4.50 9.03
C ILE A 332 12.89 -4.79 9.50
N GLY A 333 13.68 -3.76 9.79
CA GLY A 333 15.04 -3.94 10.30
C GLY A 333 15.10 -4.66 11.64
N LEU A 334 14.19 -4.34 12.56
CA LEU A 334 14.09 -5.01 13.86
C LEU A 334 13.78 -6.50 13.71
N PHE A 335 12.82 -6.86 12.87
CA PHE A 335 12.44 -8.25 12.62
C PHE A 335 13.59 -9.06 11.99
N GLN A 336 14.34 -8.46 11.06
CA GLN A 336 15.53 -9.11 10.49
C GLN A 336 16.62 -9.35 11.54
N ILE A 337 16.86 -8.38 12.44
CA ILE A 337 17.82 -8.53 13.53
C ILE A 337 17.36 -9.63 14.51
N LEU A 338 16.07 -9.70 14.83
CA LEU A 338 15.53 -10.74 15.71
C LEU A 338 15.65 -12.15 15.12
N ASP A 339 15.35 -12.34 13.83
CA ASP A 339 15.53 -13.63 13.15
C ASP A 339 17.00 -14.06 13.18
N MET A 340 17.89 -13.11 12.94
CA MET A 340 19.32 -13.33 12.96
C MET A 340 19.86 -13.74 14.35
N LEU A 341 19.24 -13.23 15.42
CA LEU A 341 19.54 -13.62 16.80
C LEU A 341 18.89 -14.96 17.19
N GLY A 342 18.12 -15.59 16.30
CA GLY A 342 17.50 -16.90 16.51
C GLY A 342 16.11 -16.85 17.16
N PHE A 343 15.46 -15.68 17.25
CA PHE A 343 14.08 -15.60 17.72
C PHE A 343 13.13 -16.15 16.64
N ASP A 344 12.05 -16.83 17.05
CA ASP A 344 10.98 -17.21 16.13
C ASP A 344 10.18 -15.97 15.69
N VAL A 345 10.52 -15.48 14.51
CA VAL A 345 9.87 -14.30 13.91
C VAL A 345 8.55 -14.66 13.23
N GLY A 346 8.29 -15.95 12.98
CA GLY A 346 7.06 -16.44 12.35
C GLY A 346 5.82 -16.09 13.17
N THR A 347 5.87 -16.33 14.49
CA THR A 347 4.79 -15.96 15.42
C THR A 347 4.55 -14.45 15.44
N GLY A 348 5.61 -13.64 15.46
CA GLY A 348 5.51 -12.18 15.44
C GLY A 348 4.91 -11.64 14.13
N LEU A 349 5.29 -12.22 12.99
CA LEU A 349 4.77 -11.84 11.69
C LEU A 349 3.31 -12.26 11.50
N ALA A 350 2.92 -13.43 12.01
CA ALA A 350 1.52 -13.88 12.01
C ALA A 350 0.63 -12.93 12.82
N ALA A 351 1.07 -12.50 14.02
CA ALA A 351 0.36 -11.51 14.83
C ALA A 351 0.26 -10.15 14.12
N LEU A 352 1.32 -9.71 13.45
CA LEU A 352 1.30 -8.51 12.61
C LEU A 352 0.37 -8.65 11.40
N GLY A 353 0.23 -9.85 10.82
CA GLY A 353 -0.71 -10.11 9.74
C GLY A 353 -2.15 -9.87 10.16
N ILE A 354 -2.54 -10.41 11.32
CA ILE A 354 -3.88 -10.18 11.91
C ILE A 354 -4.07 -8.70 12.27
N GLY A 355 -3.07 -8.07 12.91
CA GLY A 355 -3.10 -6.65 13.23
C GLY A 355 -3.17 -5.76 11.99
N GLY A 356 -2.48 -6.15 10.93
CA GLY A 356 -2.48 -5.49 9.62
C GLY A 356 -3.83 -5.57 8.93
N LEU A 357 -4.52 -6.71 9.03
CA LEU A 357 -5.90 -6.87 8.55
C LEU A 357 -6.86 -5.93 9.30
N ALA A 358 -6.75 -5.87 10.64
CA ALA A 358 -7.56 -4.95 11.44
C ALA A 358 -7.29 -3.47 11.07
N LEU A 359 -6.03 -3.10 10.86
CA LEU A 359 -5.65 -1.76 10.38
C LEU A 359 -6.19 -1.49 8.97
N ALA A 360 -6.15 -2.47 8.06
CA ALA A 360 -6.66 -2.33 6.71
C ALA A 360 -8.19 -2.11 6.70
N LEU A 361 -8.92 -2.86 7.51
CA LEU A 361 -10.36 -2.67 7.73
C LEU A 361 -10.66 -1.28 8.29
N GLY A 362 -9.90 -0.82 9.30
CA GLY A 362 -10.04 0.53 9.85
C GLY A 362 -9.70 1.65 8.84
N ALA A 363 -8.76 1.39 7.93
CA ALA A 363 -8.32 2.33 6.90
C ALA A 363 -9.18 2.32 5.63
N GLN A 364 -10.12 1.37 5.48
CA GLN A 364 -10.90 1.14 4.27
C GLN A 364 -11.52 2.44 3.71
N LYS A 365 -12.18 3.24 4.56
CA LYS A 365 -12.83 4.50 4.12
C LYS A 365 -11.82 5.55 3.66
N THR A 366 -10.61 5.56 4.22
CA THR A 366 -9.56 6.49 3.80
C THR A 366 -9.04 6.10 2.42
N ILE A 367 -8.82 4.81 2.18
CA ILE A 367 -8.42 4.27 0.87
C ILE A 367 -9.52 4.53 -0.16
N GLU A 368 -10.78 4.27 0.17
CA GLU A 368 -11.93 4.54 -0.71
C GLU A 368 -11.96 6.01 -1.17
N ASN A 369 -11.75 6.95 -0.25
CA ASN A 369 -11.70 8.38 -0.59
C ASN A 369 -10.51 8.74 -1.48
N LEU A 370 -9.35 8.13 -1.26
CA LEU A 370 -8.19 8.36 -2.10
C LEU A 370 -8.42 7.83 -3.53
N VAL A 371 -8.94 6.61 -3.65
CA VAL A 371 -9.29 6.00 -4.93
C VAL A 371 -10.35 6.82 -5.65
N GLY A 372 -11.40 7.24 -4.95
CA GLY A 372 -12.43 8.12 -5.50
C GLY A 372 -11.85 9.44 -6.02
N SER A 373 -10.89 10.03 -5.31
CA SER A 373 -10.20 11.25 -5.77
C SER A 373 -9.46 11.03 -7.08
N VAL A 374 -8.77 9.88 -7.22
CA VAL A 374 -8.05 9.53 -8.44
C VAL A 374 -9.04 9.34 -9.59
N MET A 375 -10.15 8.62 -9.37
CA MET A 375 -11.17 8.39 -10.41
C MET A 375 -11.82 9.70 -10.88
N LEU A 376 -12.15 10.62 -9.96
CA LEU A 376 -12.70 11.93 -10.33
C LEU A 376 -11.74 12.74 -11.22
N VAL A 377 -10.43 12.60 -11.01
CA VAL A 377 -9.41 13.32 -11.80
C VAL A 377 -9.12 12.63 -13.14
N VAL A 378 -9.17 11.30 -13.19
CA VAL A 378 -8.90 10.51 -14.39
C VAL A 378 -10.09 10.52 -15.35
N ASP A 379 -11.27 10.16 -14.87
CA ASP A 379 -12.46 10.03 -15.71
C ASP A 379 -13.11 11.39 -16.00
N GLN A 380 -12.82 12.39 -15.16
CA GLN A 380 -13.32 13.77 -15.28
C GLN A 380 -14.83 13.89 -15.57
N PRO A 381 -15.72 13.20 -14.82
CA PRO A 381 -17.17 13.42 -14.93
C PRO A 381 -17.55 14.87 -14.58
N ILE A 382 -16.77 15.48 -13.68
CA ILE A 382 -16.89 16.89 -13.27
C ILE A 382 -15.53 17.59 -13.28
N ARG A 383 -15.55 18.91 -13.40
CA ARG A 383 -14.39 19.79 -13.26
C ARG A 383 -14.66 20.86 -12.21
N VAL A 384 -13.57 21.39 -11.66
CA VAL A 384 -13.65 22.61 -10.84
C VAL A 384 -14.26 23.73 -11.69
N GLY A 385 -15.34 24.34 -11.19
CA GLY A 385 -16.15 25.32 -11.89
C GLY A 385 -17.43 24.77 -12.53
N ASP A 386 -17.62 23.46 -12.60
CA ASP A 386 -18.86 22.88 -13.14
C ASP A 386 -20.01 23.07 -12.14
N LEU A 387 -21.19 23.43 -12.65
CA LEU A 387 -22.47 23.46 -11.95
C LEU A 387 -23.10 22.08 -12.06
N CYS A 388 -23.35 21.44 -10.92
CA CYS A 388 -23.83 20.06 -10.87
C CYS A 388 -24.94 19.88 -9.83
N GLN A 389 -25.75 18.85 -10.05
CA GLN A 389 -26.68 18.33 -9.06
C GLN A 389 -26.31 16.91 -8.69
N PHE A 390 -26.35 16.61 -7.39
CA PHE A 390 -26.07 15.29 -6.84
C PHE A 390 -26.88 15.13 -5.54
N GLU A 391 -27.63 14.04 -5.42
CA GLU A 391 -28.44 13.71 -4.22
C GLU A 391 -29.25 14.90 -3.63
N GLY A 392 -29.84 15.74 -4.48
CA GLY A 392 -30.63 16.90 -4.06
C GLY A 392 -29.83 18.16 -3.73
N VAL A 393 -28.49 18.11 -3.72
CA VAL A 393 -27.63 19.29 -3.60
C VAL A 393 -27.34 19.85 -4.98
N PHE A 394 -27.60 21.14 -5.18
CA PHE A 394 -27.33 21.88 -6.42
C PHE A 394 -26.28 22.96 -6.18
N GLY A 395 -25.17 22.93 -6.92
CA GLY A 395 -24.10 23.90 -6.70
C GLY A 395 -22.89 23.75 -7.63
N THR A 396 -21.93 24.67 -7.47
CA THR A 396 -20.71 24.74 -8.28
C THR A 396 -19.52 24.11 -7.57
N VAL A 397 -18.77 23.25 -8.26
CA VAL A 397 -17.58 22.60 -7.71
C VAL A 397 -16.45 23.61 -7.51
N GLU A 398 -15.97 23.78 -6.27
CA GLU A 398 -14.90 24.73 -5.95
C GLU A 398 -13.51 24.12 -5.97
N ASP A 399 -13.38 22.91 -5.40
CA ASP A 399 -12.11 22.23 -5.26
C ASP A 399 -12.34 20.72 -5.14
N ILE A 400 -11.46 19.95 -5.79
CA ILE A 400 -11.40 18.50 -5.69
C ILE A 400 -10.12 18.17 -4.91
N GLY A 401 -10.28 17.94 -3.61
CA GLY A 401 -9.17 17.63 -2.71
C GLY A 401 -8.75 16.15 -2.75
N ILE A 402 -7.80 15.77 -1.88
CA ILE A 402 -7.27 14.39 -1.78
C ILE A 402 -8.24 13.41 -1.07
N ARG A 403 -9.21 13.94 -0.31
CA ARG A 403 -10.20 13.13 0.42
C ARG A 403 -11.65 13.55 0.14
N SER A 404 -11.88 14.81 -0.22
CA SER A 404 -13.21 15.37 -0.36
C SER A 404 -13.28 16.43 -1.44
N THR A 405 -14.45 16.57 -2.03
CA THR A 405 -14.81 17.61 -2.99
C THR A 405 -15.65 18.67 -2.27
N ARG A 406 -15.37 19.94 -2.55
CA ARG A 406 -16.11 21.08 -2.00
C ARG A 406 -17.00 21.65 -3.08
N VAL A 407 -18.28 21.82 -2.76
CA VAL A 407 -19.28 22.38 -3.67
C VAL A 407 -19.94 23.57 -2.99
N ARG A 408 -20.00 24.70 -3.71
CA ARG A 408 -20.71 25.91 -3.26
C ARG A 408 -22.14 25.88 -3.75
N THR A 409 -23.09 25.90 -2.83
CA THR A 409 -24.53 25.94 -3.14
C THR A 409 -24.94 27.32 -3.64
N LEU A 410 -26.16 27.44 -4.17
CA LEU A 410 -26.75 28.73 -4.53
C LEU A 410 -26.95 29.67 -3.33
N GLU A 411 -27.06 29.12 -2.12
CA GLU A 411 -27.11 29.87 -0.86
C GLU A 411 -25.71 30.31 -0.37
N HIS A 412 -24.67 30.12 -1.19
CA HIS A 412 -23.27 30.42 -0.86
C HIS A 412 -22.70 29.63 0.34
N THR A 413 -23.33 28.51 0.73
CA THR A 413 -22.78 27.56 1.70
C THR A 413 -21.86 26.56 1.01
N VAL A 414 -20.89 26.00 1.75
CA VAL A 414 -19.94 25.01 1.22
C VAL A 414 -20.26 23.62 1.75
N VAL A 415 -20.65 22.73 0.86
CA VAL A 415 -20.88 21.30 1.16
C VAL A 415 -19.58 20.55 0.87
N THR A 416 -19.13 19.75 1.84
CA THR A 416 -17.92 18.92 1.71
C THR A 416 -18.30 17.46 1.64
N ILE A 417 -17.96 16.79 0.54
CA ILE A 417 -18.41 15.43 0.25
C ILE A 417 -17.19 14.52 0.15
N PRO A 418 -17.16 13.37 0.85
CA PRO A 418 -16.09 12.39 0.71
C PRO A 418 -15.99 11.90 -0.74
N ASN A 419 -14.78 11.86 -1.30
CA ASN A 419 -14.58 11.54 -2.71
C ASN A 419 -14.96 10.10 -3.06
N GLY A 420 -14.88 9.16 -2.11
CA GLY A 420 -15.34 7.79 -2.30
C GLY A 420 -16.84 7.77 -2.62
N ALA A 421 -17.63 8.41 -1.76
CA ALA A 421 -19.08 8.55 -1.94
C ALA A 421 -19.42 9.35 -3.20
N PHE A 422 -18.76 10.49 -3.41
CA PHE A 422 -19.01 11.36 -4.56
C PHE A 422 -18.75 10.66 -5.91
N SER A 423 -17.71 9.82 -5.98
CA SER A 423 -17.39 9.06 -7.20
C SER A 423 -18.41 7.97 -7.55
N SER A 424 -19.20 7.51 -6.57
CA SER A 424 -20.25 6.51 -6.76
C SER A 424 -21.65 7.09 -6.96
N MET A 425 -21.83 8.41 -6.80
CA MET A 425 -23.12 9.07 -6.92
C MET A 425 -23.51 9.28 -8.39
N GLN A 426 -24.83 9.35 -8.65
CA GLN A 426 -25.34 9.88 -9.91
C GLN A 426 -25.13 11.40 -9.93
N ILE A 427 -24.42 11.89 -10.95
CA ILE A 427 -24.07 13.30 -11.09
C ILE A 427 -24.70 13.85 -12.36
N GLU A 428 -25.52 14.89 -12.23
CA GLU A 428 -26.03 15.66 -13.35
C GLU A 428 -25.19 16.92 -13.54
N ASN A 429 -24.54 17.05 -14.69
CA ASN A 429 -23.68 18.19 -14.99
C ASN A 429 -24.42 19.21 -15.87
N PHE A 430 -24.84 20.32 -15.26
CA PHE A 430 -25.60 21.38 -15.92
C PHE A 430 -24.71 22.29 -16.77
N THR A 431 -23.41 22.38 -16.48
CA THR A 431 -22.45 23.14 -17.30
C THR A 431 -22.26 22.53 -18.68
N ARG A 432 -22.41 21.21 -18.81
CA ARG A 432 -22.30 20.50 -20.10
C ARG A 432 -23.60 20.41 -20.88
N LYS A 433 -24.68 21.06 -20.42
CA LYS A 433 -25.97 21.06 -21.09
C LYS A 433 -25.88 21.78 -22.45
N GLU A 434 -26.23 21.09 -23.53
CA GLU A 434 -26.13 21.62 -24.90
C GLU A 434 -27.34 22.46 -25.30
N ARG A 435 -28.53 22.04 -24.86
CA ARG A 435 -29.83 22.63 -25.19
C ARG A 435 -30.74 22.59 -23.98
N PHE A 436 -31.72 23.48 -23.94
CA PHE A 436 -32.76 23.45 -22.92
C PHE A 436 -34.08 22.98 -23.51
N LEU A 437 -34.74 22.04 -22.83
CA LEU A 437 -36.08 21.63 -23.21
C LEU A 437 -37.08 22.69 -22.75
N PHE A 438 -37.80 23.29 -23.69
CA PHE A 438 -38.99 24.09 -23.45
C PHE A 438 -40.20 23.17 -23.55
N HIS A 439 -40.64 22.69 -22.39
CA HIS A 439 -41.78 21.80 -22.26
C HIS A 439 -42.83 22.48 -21.38
N HIS A 440 -43.87 23.00 -22.02
CA HIS A 440 -44.95 23.72 -21.33
C HIS A 440 -46.29 23.21 -21.83
N GLN A 441 -47.26 23.20 -20.92
CA GLN A 441 -48.64 22.84 -21.22
C GLN A 441 -49.54 24.01 -20.88
N PHE A 442 -50.56 24.23 -21.69
CA PHE A 442 -51.57 25.25 -21.46
C PHE A 442 -52.95 24.71 -21.82
N GLY A 443 -53.97 25.15 -21.07
CA GLY A 443 -55.36 24.76 -21.30
C GLY A 443 -56.10 25.78 -22.14
N VAL A 444 -56.88 25.32 -23.12
CA VAL A 444 -57.90 26.12 -23.81
C VAL A 444 -59.29 25.66 -23.40
N ARG A 445 -60.28 26.52 -23.60
CA ARG A 445 -61.66 26.29 -23.16
C ARG A 445 -62.30 25.07 -23.83
N TYR A 446 -63.27 24.44 -23.15
CA TYR A 446 -64.00 23.29 -23.69
C TYR A 446 -64.92 23.66 -24.85
N GLU A 447 -65.30 24.92 -24.96
CA GLU A 447 -66.06 25.47 -26.07
C GLU A 447 -65.22 25.63 -27.34
N THR A 448 -63.89 25.51 -27.25
CA THR A 448 -62.99 25.56 -28.41
C THR A 448 -63.19 24.31 -29.29
N THR A 449 -63.53 24.54 -30.55
CA THR A 449 -63.79 23.50 -31.54
C THR A 449 -62.50 22.82 -32.00
N ALA A 450 -62.62 21.61 -32.58
CA ALA A 450 -61.46 20.90 -33.13
C ALA A 450 -60.76 21.69 -34.25
N GLU A 451 -61.51 22.45 -35.06
CA GLU A 451 -60.94 23.31 -36.10
C GLU A 451 -60.14 24.47 -35.51
N GLU A 452 -60.64 25.11 -34.44
CA GLU A 452 -59.92 26.16 -33.71
C GLU A 452 -58.63 25.64 -33.06
N ILE A 453 -58.68 24.45 -32.47
CA ILE A 453 -57.49 23.78 -31.91
C ILE A 453 -56.44 23.57 -33.00
N GLU A 454 -56.85 23.08 -34.18
CA GLU A 454 -55.92 22.85 -35.30
C GLU A 454 -55.34 24.17 -35.84
N ARG A 455 -56.14 25.24 -35.92
CA ARG A 455 -55.65 26.59 -36.28
C ARG A 455 -54.59 27.09 -35.29
N VAL A 456 -54.88 27.05 -33.99
CA VAL A 456 -53.93 27.43 -32.94
C VAL A 456 -52.66 26.59 -33.01
N ARG A 457 -52.79 25.28 -33.21
CA ARG A 457 -51.64 24.36 -33.35
C ARG A 457 -50.75 24.75 -34.52
N GLN A 458 -51.32 25.06 -35.68
CA GLN A 458 -50.58 25.49 -36.87
C GLN A 458 -49.94 26.87 -36.69
N ALA A 459 -50.67 27.83 -36.11
CA ALA A 459 -50.17 29.17 -35.83
C ALA A 459 -48.98 29.14 -34.85
N LEU A 460 -49.08 28.34 -33.78
CA LEU A 460 -47.98 28.14 -32.83
C LEU A 460 -46.79 27.44 -33.47
N LYS A 461 -47.00 26.43 -34.33
CA LYS A 461 -45.92 25.80 -35.08
C LYS A 461 -45.18 26.82 -35.97
N ALA A 462 -45.91 27.69 -36.66
CA ALA A 462 -45.31 28.74 -37.48
C ALA A 462 -44.50 29.73 -36.64
N TYR A 463 -45.08 30.23 -35.53
CA TYR A 463 -44.40 31.14 -34.61
C TYR A 463 -43.11 30.53 -34.04
N LEU A 464 -43.16 29.29 -33.54
CA LEU A 464 -42.00 28.61 -32.97
C LEU A 464 -40.92 28.34 -34.02
N LYS A 465 -41.31 28.04 -35.27
CA LYS A 465 -40.37 27.80 -36.38
C LYS A 465 -39.63 29.07 -36.81
N GLU A 466 -40.27 30.22 -36.70
CA GLU A 466 -39.66 31.52 -37.03
C GLU A 466 -38.76 32.06 -35.90
N HIS A 467 -38.92 31.55 -34.68
CA HIS A 467 -38.18 32.05 -33.53
C HIS A 467 -36.69 31.69 -33.60
N PRO A 468 -35.76 32.67 -33.51
CA PRO A 468 -34.32 32.45 -33.77
C PRO A 468 -33.62 31.49 -32.81
N ALA A 469 -34.20 31.26 -31.62
CA ALA A 469 -33.67 30.35 -30.61
C ALA A 469 -34.09 28.87 -30.79
N ILE A 470 -34.98 28.57 -31.74
CA ILE A 470 -35.49 27.22 -32.03
C ILE A 470 -34.97 26.81 -33.41
N GLN A 471 -34.36 25.62 -33.50
CA GLN A 471 -33.83 25.06 -34.76
C GLN A 471 -34.52 23.75 -35.16
N ASP A 472 -35.74 23.53 -34.68
CA ASP A 472 -36.55 22.37 -35.05
C ASP A 472 -37.38 22.69 -36.30
N ASP A 473 -37.20 21.91 -37.37
CA ASP A 473 -37.92 22.10 -38.66
C ASP A 473 -39.44 21.88 -38.55
N ASP A 474 -39.86 21.06 -37.57
CA ASP A 474 -41.24 20.81 -37.18
C ASP A 474 -41.41 20.86 -35.65
N PRO A 475 -41.64 22.06 -35.07
CA PRO A 475 -41.86 22.24 -33.63
C PRO A 475 -43.03 21.37 -33.13
N ALA A 476 -42.85 20.61 -32.04
CA ALA A 476 -43.93 19.75 -31.55
C ALA A 476 -44.96 20.55 -30.74
N VAL A 477 -46.09 20.86 -31.38
CA VAL A 477 -47.31 21.39 -30.73
C VAL A 477 -48.41 20.34 -30.88
N ARG A 478 -48.95 19.87 -29.76
CA ARG A 478 -49.87 18.72 -29.70
C ARG A 478 -51.09 19.04 -28.84
N PHE A 479 -52.23 18.49 -29.23
CA PHE A 479 -53.37 18.33 -28.32
C PHE A 479 -53.10 17.08 -27.46
N LEU A 480 -52.92 17.27 -26.15
CA LEU A 480 -52.42 16.24 -25.26
C LEU A 480 -53.55 15.38 -24.69
N ASN A 481 -54.54 16.00 -24.07
CA ASN A 481 -55.68 15.32 -23.46
C ASN A 481 -56.87 16.26 -23.19
N PHE A 482 -57.99 15.65 -22.81
CA PHE A 482 -59.14 16.32 -22.20
C PHE A 482 -58.93 16.37 -20.68
N GLY A 483 -58.67 17.56 -20.12
CA GLY A 483 -58.45 17.79 -18.68
C GLY A 483 -59.77 17.94 -17.90
N ALA A 484 -59.73 18.08 -16.58
CA ALA A 484 -60.96 18.23 -15.79
C ALA A 484 -61.75 19.51 -16.12
N ASP A 485 -61.03 20.56 -16.53
CA ASP A 485 -61.49 21.94 -16.69
C ASP A 485 -61.00 22.61 -17.98
N SER A 486 -60.16 21.94 -18.78
CA SER A 486 -59.62 22.47 -20.04
C SER A 486 -59.27 21.40 -21.08
N LEU A 487 -59.19 21.81 -22.34
CA LEU A 487 -58.54 21.07 -23.43
C LEU A 487 -57.04 21.37 -23.39
N THR A 488 -56.19 20.38 -23.07
CA THR A 488 -54.77 20.61 -22.81
C THR A 488 -53.95 20.54 -24.10
N MET A 489 -53.19 21.61 -24.35
CA MET A 489 -52.19 21.70 -25.42
C MET A 489 -50.79 21.58 -24.84
N GLU A 490 -49.89 20.93 -25.56
CA GLU A 490 -48.48 20.74 -25.19
C GLU A 490 -47.56 21.37 -26.25
N ILE A 491 -46.54 22.09 -25.78
CA ILE A 491 -45.39 22.53 -26.57
C ILE A 491 -44.16 21.78 -26.07
N PHE A 492 -43.45 21.11 -26.98
CA PHE A 492 -42.22 20.36 -26.70
C PHE A 492 -41.17 20.71 -27.75
N VAL A 493 -40.24 21.61 -27.42
CA VAL A 493 -39.18 22.07 -28.34
C VAL A 493 -37.87 22.29 -27.59
N TYR A 494 -36.74 22.21 -28.31
CA TYR A 494 -35.45 22.55 -27.73
C TYR A 494 -35.03 23.99 -28.04
N ILE A 495 -34.60 24.71 -27.02
CA ILE A 495 -33.98 26.05 -27.13
C ILE A 495 -32.46 25.87 -27.24
N GLU A 496 -31.90 26.42 -28.32
CA GLU A 496 -30.46 26.39 -28.64
C GLU A 496 -29.70 27.47 -27.85
N THR A 497 -29.47 27.21 -26.57
CA THR A 497 -28.61 28.05 -25.74
C THR A 497 -27.86 27.22 -24.73
N ARG A 498 -26.64 27.66 -24.40
CA ARG A 498 -25.81 27.08 -23.31
C ARG A 498 -25.85 27.93 -22.04
N SER A 499 -26.42 29.13 -22.12
CA SER A 499 -26.42 30.10 -21.02
C SER A 499 -27.75 30.04 -20.28
N ILE A 500 -27.73 29.68 -19.00
CA ILE A 500 -28.92 29.63 -18.13
C ILE A 500 -29.67 30.98 -18.11
N PRO A 501 -29.02 32.15 -17.93
CA PRO A 501 -29.72 33.43 -18.00
C PRO A 501 -30.47 33.66 -19.32
N LYS A 502 -29.79 33.48 -20.46
CA LYS A 502 -30.40 33.58 -21.79
C LYS A 502 -31.55 32.60 -22.01
N PHE A 503 -31.47 31.40 -21.43
CA PHE A 503 -32.59 30.46 -21.48
C PHE A 503 -33.84 31.04 -20.84
N PHE A 504 -33.73 31.67 -19.66
CA PHE A 504 -34.87 32.32 -19.01
C PHE A 504 -35.40 33.51 -19.81
N ASP A 505 -34.51 34.27 -20.48
CA ASP A 505 -34.92 35.35 -21.39
C ASP A 505 -35.76 34.78 -22.56
N TYR A 506 -35.25 33.76 -23.26
CA TYR A 506 -35.98 33.10 -24.35
C TYR A 506 -37.26 32.41 -23.89
N GLN A 507 -37.26 31.79 -22.71
CA GLN A 507 -38.45 31.17 -22.15
C GLN A 507 -39.56 32.21 -21.93
N THR A 508 -39.21 33.38 -21.41
CA THR A 508 -40.14 34.48 -21.18
C THR A 508 -40.70 35.02 -22.50
N GLU A 509 -39.82 35.26 -23.48
CA GLU A 509 -40.20 35.70 -24.83
C GLU A 509 -41.16 34.71 -25.51
N LEU A 510 -40.82 33.42 -25.51
CA LEU A 510 -41.62 32.36 -26.10
C LEU A 510 -42.99 32.22 -25.42
N LEU A 511 -43.06 32.28 -24.08
CA LEU A 511 -44.34 32.20 -23.35
C LEU A 511 -45.25 33.38 -23.68
N MET A 512 -44.71 34.60 -23.78
CA MET A 512 -45.48 35.78 -24.20
C MET A 512 -45.94 35.66 -25.66
N GLY A 513 -45.09 35.14 -26.54
CA GLY A 513 -45.47 34.88 -27.93
C GLY A 513 -46.59 33.86 -28.05
N VAL A 514 -46.49 32.73 -27.33
CA VAL A 514 -47.55 31.72 -27.26
C VAL A 514 -48.88 32.34 -26.81
N MET A 515 -48.85 33.18 -25.77
CA MET A 515 -50.04 33.89 -25.29
C MET A 515 -50.68 34.76 -26.38
N ASN A 516 -49.88 35.54 -27.10
CA ASN A 516 -50.36 36.42 -28.16
C ASN A 516 -50.88 35.63 -29.37
N THR A 517 -50.22 34.53 -29.76
CA THR A 517 -50.65 33.68 -30.88
C THR A 517 -51.98 33.00 -30.59
N VAL A 518 -52.18 32.47 -29.38
CA VAL A 518 -53.45 31.83 -28.98
C VAL A 518 -54.60 32.84 -29.00
N GLN A 519 -54.38 34.04 -28.44
CA GLN A 519 -55.37 35.12 -28.42
C GLN A 519 -55.67 35.68 -29.83
N GLY A 520 -54.65 35.77 -30.69
CA GLY A 520 -54.79 36.24 -32.07
C GLY A 520 -55.69 35.35 -32.95
N GLU A 521 -55.71 34.05 -32.67
CA GLU A 521 -56.62 33.08 -33.32
C GLU A 521 -58.03 33.07 -32.71
N GLY A 522 -58.31 33.96 -31.74
CA GLY A 522 -59.62 34.08 -31.09
C GLY A 522 -59.91 33.00 -30.05
N VAL A 523 -58.89 32.24 -29.62
CA VAL A 523 -59.03 31.20 -28.59
C VAL A 523 -58.66 31.76 -27.23
N GLU A 524 -59.50 31.49 -26.23
CA GLU A 524 -59.26 31.91 -24.85
C GLU A 524 -58.62 30.79 -24.04
N PHE A 525 -57.71 31.18 -23.16
CA PHE A 525 -57.15 30.28 -22.14
C PHE A 525 -58.25 29.83 -21.18
N ALA A 526 -58.23 28.56 -20.81
CA ALA A 526 -59.12 28.04 -19.80
C ALA A 526 -58.69 28.51 -18.40
N PHE A 527 -59.68 28.92 -17.62
CA PHE A 527 -59.54 29.06 -16.18
C PHE A 527 -60.22 27.87 -15.51
N PRO A 528 -59.79 27.49 -14.30
CA PRO A 528 -60.49 26.49 -13.51
C PRO A 528 -61.99 26.81 -13.42
N SER A 529 -62.81 25.97 -14.03
CA SER A 529 -64.24 26.19 -14.20
C SER A 529 -65.02 25.08 -13.52
N GLN A 530 -66.09 25.44 -12.80
CA GLN A 530 -66.98 24.49 -12.14
C GLN A 530 -68.43 24.82 -12.47
N THR A 531 -69.19 23.80 -12.87
CA THR A 531 -70.65 23.91 -13.03
C THR A 531 -71.30 23.57 -11.69
N VAL A 532 -71.83 24.57 -11.00
CA VAL A 532 -72.54 24.38 -9.72
C VAL A 532 -74.04 24.27 -9.97
N TYR A 533 -74.60 23.08 -9.76
CA TYR A 533 -76.05 22.88 -9.77
C TYR A 533 -76.64 23.32 -8.41
N LEU A 534 -77.18 24.54 -8.35
CA LEU A 534 -77.92 25.03 -7.18
C LEU A 534 -79.33 24.44 -7.16
N SER A 535 -79.50 23.32 -6.46
CA SER A 535 -80.82 22.78 -6.14
C SER A 535 -81.42 23.52 -4.94
N ARG A 536 -82.67 23.99 -5.03
CA ARG A 536 -83.46 24.35 -3.85
C ARG A 536 -83.94 23.06 -3.23
N ASP A 537 -83.31 22.64 -2.15
CA ASP A 537 -83.82 21.56 -1.34
C ASP A 537 -85.10 22.05 -0.64
N SER A 538 -86.28 21.72 -1.18
CA SER A 538 -87.58 22.03 -0.56
C SER A 538 -87.86 21.19 0.70
N ARG A 539 -86.83 20.64 1.33
CA ARG A 539 -86.85 20.02 2.66
C ARG A 539 -85.78 20.66 3.54
N ALA A 540 -85.98 21.93 3.88
CA ALA A 540 -85.52 22.39 5.19
C ALA A 540 -86.49 21.80 6.24
N PRO A 541 -86.04 20.92 7.17
CA PRO A 541 -86.86 20.59 8.32
C PRO A 541 -87.04 21.87 9.14
N ALA A 542 -88.29 22.35 9.22
CA ALA A 542 -88.69 23.39 10.14
C ALA A 542 -88.50 22.87 11.57
N ASN A 543 -87.30 23.02 12.15
CA ASN A 543 -87.00 22.92 13.59
C ASN A 543 -85.51 23.15 13.92
N PHE A 544 -84.90 24.23 13.43
CA PHE A 544 -83.52 24.61 13.82
C PHE A 544 -83.41 25.98 14.51
N LEU A 545 -84.51 26.55 14.99
CA LEU A 545 -84.50 27.73 15.86
C LEU A 545 -85.24 27.42 17.18
N GLY A 546 -84.58 26.66 18.06
CA GLY A 546 -85.16 26.34 19.37
C GLY A 546 -84.37 25.33 20.18
N GLY A 547 -83.11 25.61 20.50
CA GLY A 547 -82.33 24.78 21.41
C GLY A 547 -81.06 25.47 21.86
N LYS A 548 -80.99 25.86 23.14
CA LYS A 548 -79.77 26.39 23.78
C LYS A 548 -78.60 25.41 23.62
N PRO A 549 -77.33 25.88 23.55
CA PRO A 549 -76.19 25.00 23.48
C PRO A 549 -75.97 24.32 24.83
N GLU A 550 -76.17 23.01 24.90
CA GLU A 550 -75.73 22.20 26.04
C GLU A 550 -74.26 21.89 25.85
N SER A 551 -73.45 22.38 26.79
CA SER A 551 -72.02 22.14 26.89
C SER A 551 -71.77 20.68 27.24
N THR A 552 -71.10 19.93 26.36
CA THR A 552 -70.41 18.70 26.75
C THR A 552 -68.96 18.79 26.31
N ALA A 553 -68.11 19.16 27.26
CA ALA A 553 -66.68 18.94 27.20
C ALA A 553 -66.40 17.44 27.05
N ARG A 554 -65.54 17.07 26.11
CA ARG A 554 -64.85 15.77 26.13
C ARG A 554 -63.35 15.99 26.20
N GLU A 555 -62.82 15.38 27.24
CA GLU A 555 -61.49 15.45 27.82
C GLU A 555 -60.49 14.67 26.95
N ASN A 556 -59.38 15.32 26.62
CA ASN A 556 -58.24 14.71 25.92
C ASN A 556 -57.50 13.75 26.87
N LYS A 557 -57.30 12.50 26.44
CA LYS A 557 -56.30 11.60 27.03
C LYS A 557 -55.28 11.18 25.96
N PRO A 558 -53.97 11.32 26.20
CA PRO A 558 -52.95 10.93 25.23
C PRO A 558 -52.67 9.42 25.28
N PRO A 559 -52.28 8.79 24.16
CA PRO A 559 -51.83 7.40 24.17
C PRO A 559 -50.38 7.31 24.68
N SER A 560 -50.15 6.33 25.54
CA SER A 560 -48.86 5.95 26.09
C SER A 560 -48.08 5.04 25.16
N ALA A 561 -46.77 5.34 25.05
CA ALA A 561 -45.62 4.50 24.68
C ALA A 561 -45.59 3.85 23.28
#